data_AF-A0A955U8I3-F1
#
_entry.id   AF-A0A955U8I3-F1
#
_cell.length_a   1.000
_cell.length_b   1.000
_cell.length_c   1.000
_cell.angle_alpha   90.00
_cell.angle_beta   90.00
_cell.angle_gamma   90.00
#
_symmetry.space_group_name_H-M   'P 1'
#
loop_
_entity.id
_entity.type
_entity.pdbx_description
1 polymer ?
#
loop_
_entity_poly.entity_id
_entity_poly.type
_entity_poly.pdbx_seq_one_letter_code
_entity_poly.pdbx_strand_id
1 'polypeptide(L)'
;MDDWHALDLEASALVEQLARCSGPLTLLVASRQPPQASRSSLVDHLLALELEGLSLQDTRALLGGRARPEEVAAIHEASGGHPFLSTLLAETPGALVDVGRPGLAEGAALRLVDHLASAVSGGLRRAALDPMALVGHLNEHELRAVLDLDPSAGRALFDELRGLPIVQTTASGLSVHPALQSALVADLLVRDPPGARALVAALLGPIEAALSWPGQPRTRALAQLNALIAAAPQDPAMANMFSLGGVELRQGTLADVPAALDLVEAHEGAVAREIAARWIAADPATLTVSTTGDDVTGV
;
A
#
# COMPACT_ATOMS: atom_id res chain seq x y z
N MET A 1 3.04 -0.99 -3.29
CA MET A 1 4.33 -1.04 -2.58
C MET A 1 4.53 -2.46 -2.12
N ASP A 2 5.21 -3.15 -3.00
CA ASP A 2 5.39 -4.58 -3.09
C ASP A 2 6.60 -4.90 -2.24
N ASP A 3 6.48 -5.89 -1.35
CA ASP A 3 7.51 -6.12 -0.32
C ASP A 3 8.85 -6.59 -0.94
N TRP A 4 8.84 -6.94 -2.23
CA TRP A 4 10.01 -7.21 -3.07
C TRP A 4 10.74 -5.94 -3.59
N HIS A 5 10.07 -4.78 -3.71
CA HIS A 5 10.70 -3.56 -4.26
C HIS A 5 11.48 -2.74 -3.23
N ALA A 6 11.06 -2.75 -1.95
CA ALA A 6 11.94 -2.25 -0.87
C ALA A 6 13.22 -3.11 -0.81
N LEU A 7 13.05 -4.40 -1.07
CA LEU A 7 14.14 -5.34 -1.28
C LEU A 7 14.96 -5.10 -2.55
N ASP A 8 14.66 -4.22 -3.53
CA ASP A 8 15.55 -4.05 -4.70
C ASP A 8 16.87 -3.32 -4.33
N LEU A 9 16.76 -2.12 -3.72
CA LEU A 9 17.91 -1.33 -3.27
C LEU A 9 18.56 -1.93 -2.02
N GLU A 10 17.75 -2.49 -1.11
CA GLU A 10 18.29 -3.21 0.04
C GLU A 10 18.86 -4.59 -0.34
N ALA A 11 18.38 -5.30 -1.39
CA ALA A 11 19.01 -6.56 -1.82
C ALA A 11 20.40 -6.35 -2.37
N SER A 12 20.73 -5.22 -3.01
CA SER A 12 22.12 -4.99 -3.40
C SER A 12 23.05 -4.99 -2.19
N ALA A 13 22.67 -4.32 -1.09
CA ALA A 13 23.43 -4.31 0.16
C ALA A 13 23.32 -5.63 0.95
N LEU A 14 22.13 -6.26 0.98
CA LEU A 14 21.85 -7.51 1.67
C LEU A 14 22.56 -8.69 0.98
N VAL A 15 22.54 -8.77 -0.35
CA VAL A 15 23.32 -9.75 -1.12
C VAL A 15 24.81 -9.53 -0.91
N GLU A 16 25.29 -8.27 -0.85
CA GLU A 16 26.70 -8.00 -0.53
C GLU A 16 27.08 -8.39 0.91
N GLN A 17 26.15 -8.26 1.87
CA GLN A 17 26.33 -8.73 3.25
C GLN A 17 26.26 -10.25 3.36
N LEU A 18 25.28 -10.90 2.72
CA LEU A 18 25.11 -12.35 2.68
C LEU A 18 26.32 -13.02 1.97
N ALA A 19 26.87 -12.39 0.93
CA ALA A 19 28.10 -12.85 0.27
C ALA A 19 29.36 -12.75 1.16
N ARG A 20 29.33 -11.96 2.25
CA ARG A 20 30.39 -11.88 3.26
C ARG A 20 30.19 -12.87 4.41
N CYS A 21 29.04 -13.53 4.50
CA CYS A 21 28.79 -14.56 5.51
C CYS A 21 29.43 -15.90 5.12
N SER A 22 30.31 -16.42 5.96
CA SER A 22 30.93 -17.74 5.76
C SER A 22 30.09 -18.86 6.40
N GLY A 23 29.24 -19.51 5.61
CA GLY A 23 28.47 -20.69 6.03
C GLY A 23 27.15 -20.85 5.27
N PRO A 24 26.40 -21.96 5.49
CA PRO A 24 25.04 -22.08 4.99
C PRO A 24 24.13 -21.07 5.71
N LEU A 25 23.42 -20.25 4.94
CA LEU A 25 22.47 -19.25 5.42
C LEU A 25 21.05 -19.68 5.08
N THR A 26 20.14 -19.52 6.05
CA THR A 26 18.69 -19.61 5.82
C THR A 26 18.11 -18.21 5.95
N LEU A 27 17.63 -17.65 4.84
CA LEU A 27 16.92 -16.37 4.83
C LEU A 27 15.42 -16.63 4.95
N LEU A 28 14.74 -15.94 5.87
CA LEU A 28 13.29 -15.97 5.99
C LEU A 28 12.74 -14.63 5.47
N VAL A 29 12.00 -14.66 4.36
CA VAL A 29 11.40 -13.48 3.75
C VAL A 29 9.89 -13.53 3.95
N ALA A 30 9.31 -12.45 4.46
CA ALA A 30 7.86 -12.27 4.51
C ALA A 30 7.46 -11.25 3.43
N SER A 31 6.48 -11.61 2.60
CA SER A 31 5.95 -10.76 1.53
C SER A 31 4.45 -10.99 1.39
N ARG A 32 3.69 -9.94 1.07
CA ARG A 32 2.25 -10.04 0.74
C ARG A 32 1.98 -10.52 -0.67
N GLN A 33 3.00 -10.60 -1.52
CA GLN A 33 2.93 -11.24 -2.83
C GLN A 33 3.73 -12.53 -2.84
N PRO A 34 3.24 -13.58 -3.53
CA PRO A 34 4.04 -14.79 -3.76
C PRO A 34 5.37 -14.42 -4.42
N PRO A 35 6.45 -15.18 -4.21
CA PRO A 35 7.71 -14.94 -4.89
C PRO A 35 7.49 -15.00 -6.42
N GLN A 36 7.53 -13.84 -7.07
CA GLN A 36 7.60 -13.74 -8.52
C GLN A 36 8.82 -14.53 -8.99
N ALA A 37 8.70 -15.28 -10.09
CA ALA A 37 9.74 -16.17 -10.60
C ALA A 37 10.88 -15.40 -11.31
N SER A 38 11.50 -14.46 -10.59
CA SER A 38 12.65 -13.69 -11.06
C SER A 38 13.95 -14.51 -10.97
N ARG A 39 14.92 -14.17 -11.83
CA ARG A 39 15.99 -15.06 -12.32
C ARG A 39 17.13 -15.40 -11.35
N SER A 40 16.86 -15.59 -10.06
CA SER A 40 17.87 -16.09 -9.13
C SER A 40 17.91 -17.63 -9.15
N SER A 41 19.11 -18.22 -9.08
CA SER A 41 19.27 -19.65 -8.76
C SER A 41 18.86 -19.99 -7.32
N LEU A 42 18.28 -19.03 -6.59
CA LEU A 42 17.71 -19.23 -5.27
C LEU A 42 16.26 -19.72 -5.36
N VAL A 43 15.56 -19.56 -6.50
CA VAL A 43 14.16 -20.01 -6.65
C VAL A 43 14.01 -21.52 -6.41
N ASP A 44 14.96 -22.33 -6.89
CA ASP A 44 15.05 -23.78 -6.62
C ASP A 44 15.35 -24.12 -5.13
N HIS A 45 15.58 -23.09 -4.31
CA HIS A 45 15.84 -23.16 -2.87
C HIS A 45 14.84 -22.32 -2.05
N LEU A 46 13.84 -21.69 -2.69
CA LEU A 46 12.76 -20.98 -2.00
C LEU A 46 11.65 -21.96 -1.62
N LEU A 47 11.38 -22.07 -0.32
CA LEU A 47 10.15 -22.65 0.19
C LEU A 47 9.13 -21.53 0.39
N ALA A 48 8.21 -21.35 -0.56
CA ALA A 48 7.06 -20.49 -0.38
C ALA A 48 6.10 -21.14 0.64
N LEU A 49 5.77 -20.42 1.71
CA LEU A 49 4.75 -20.80 2.68
C LEU A 49 3.65 -19.74 2.65
N GLU A 50 2.49 -20.10 2.10
CA GLU A 50 1.31 -19.25 2.20
C GLU A 50 0.82 -19.24 3.66
N LEU A 51 0.66 -18.04 4.23
CA LEU A 51 0.18 -17.86 5.58
C LEU A 51 -1.33 -17.54 5.53
N GLU A 52 -2.14 -18.53 5.86
CA GLU A 52 -3.58 -18.36 6.08
C GLU A 52 -3.86 -17.55 7.36
N GLY A 53 -5.12 -17.17 7.57
CA GLY A 53 -5.57 -16.64 8.85
C GLY A 53 -5.32 -17.63 9.99
N LEU A 54 -5.01 -17.11 11.18
CA LEU A 54 -4.75 -17.94 12.37
C LEU A 54 -5.96 -18.83 12.66
N SER A 55 -5.70 -20.10 13.02
CA SER A 55 -6.76 -20.97 13.52
C SER A 55 -7.41 -20.37 14.78
N LEU A 56 -8.62 -20.81 15.15
CA LEU A 56 -9.24 -20.39 16.41
C LEU A 56 -8.36 -20.72 17.64
N GLN A 57 -7.56 -21.78 17.57
CA GLN A 57 -6.60 -22.13 18.63
C GLN A 57 -5.44 -21.15 18.69
N ASP A 58 -4.88 -20.76 17.55
CA ASP A 58 -3.76 -19.82 17.48
C ASP A 58 -4.21 -18.39 17.77
N THR A 59 -5.45 -18.03 17.37
CA THR A 59 -6.08 -16.77 17.79
C THR A 59 -6.24 -16.74 19.32
N ARG A 60 -6.68 -17.84 19.95
CA ARG A 60 -6.73 -17.93 21.43
C ARG A 60 -5.34 -17.75 22.06
N ALA A 61 -4.31 -18.35 21.48
CA ALA A 61 -2.93 -18.24 21.97
C ALA A 61 -2.37 -16.81 21.81
N LEU A 62 -2.62 -16.17 20.66
CA LEU A 62 -2.23 -14.78 20.36
C LEU A 62 -2.89 -13.78 21.34
N LEU A 63 -4.21 -13.89 21.51
CA LEU A 63 -4.95 -12.99 22.39
C LEU A 63 -4.57 -13.21 23.86
N GLY A 64 -4.40 -14.47 24.28
CA GLY A 64 -3.99 -14.80 25.65
C GLY A 64 -4.93 -14.18 26.68
N GLY A 65 -4.39 -13.30 27.54
CA GLY A 65 -5.16 -12.57 28.54
C GLY A 65 -5.78 -11.23 28.08
N ARG A 66 -5.64 -10.85 26.79
CA ARG A 66 -6.17 -9.57 26.26
C ARG A 66 -7.67 -9.59 26.00
N ALA A 67 -8.23 -10.75 25.68
CA ALA A 67 -9.65 -10.97 25.45
C ALA A 67 -10.19 -11.97 26.48
N ARG A 68 -11.47 -11.85 26.84
CA ARG A 68 -12.11 -12.84 27.70
C ARG A 68 -12.34 -14.15 26.92
N PRO A 69 -12.31 -15.33 27.56
CA PRO A 69 -12.45 -16.61 26.85
C PRO A 69 -13.70 -16.73 25.97
N GLU A 70 -14.80 -16.08 26.35
CA GLU A 70 -16.06 -16.00 25.61
C GLU A 70 -16.01 -15.08 24.37
N GLU A 71 -15.08 -14.13 24.32
CA GLU A 71 -14.93 -13.17 23.20
C GLU A 71 -14.06 -13.73 22.05
N VAL A 72 -13.13 -14.64 22.37
CA VAL A 72 -12.13 -15.16 21.43
C VAL A 72 -12.74 -15.70 20.13
N ALA A 73 -13.87 -16.41 20.20
CA ALA A 73 -14.53 -16.97 19.02
C ALA A 73 -15.11 -15.88 18.10
N ALA A 74 -15.75 -14.86 18.69
CA ALA A 74 -16.31 -13.74 17.95
C ALA A 74 -15.20 -12.83 17.38
N ILE A 75 -14.10 -12.63 18.10
CA ILE A 75 -12.93 -11.89 17.60
C ILE A 75 -12.28 -12.63 16.43
N HIS A 76 -12.08 -13.95 16.54
CA HIS A 76 -11.55 -14.79 15.47
C HIS A 76 -12.41 -14.70 14.20
N GLU A 77 -13.73 -14.85 14.34
CA GLU A 77 -14.68 -14.73 13.22
C GLU A 77 -14.68 -13.33 12.60
N ALA A 78 -14.78 -12.27 13.41
CA ALA A 78 -14.80 -10.89 12.92
C ALA A 78 -13.47 -10.44 12.29
N SER A 79 -12.34 -11.04 12.68
CA SER A 79 -11.03 -10.78 12.07
C SER A 79 -10.66 -11.72 10.92
N GLY A 80 -11.46 -12.75 10.63
CA GLY A 80 -11.08 -13.82 9.71
C GLY A 80 -9.76 -14.52 10.09
N GLY A 81 -9.43 -14.55 11.40
CA GLY A 81 -8.13 -15.01 11.90
C GLY A 81 -6.94 -14.08 11.63
N HIS A 82 -7.13 -12.87 11.11
CA HIS A 82 -6.03 -11.96 10.80
C HIS A 82 -5.36 -11.40 12.09
N PRO A 83 -4.07 -11.69 12.38
CA PRO A 83 -3.43 -11.39 13.68
C PRO A 83 -3.59 -9.95 14.20
N PHE A 84 -3.33 -8.97 13.31
CA PHE A 84 -3.47 -7.55 13.63
C PHE A 84 -4.90 -7.17 13.99
N LEU A 85 -5.90 -7.58 13.18
CA LEU A 85 -7.31 -7.31 13.46
C LEU A 85 -7.79 -8.02 14.72
N SER A 86 -7.36 -9.26 14.98
CA SER A 86 -7.70 -9.97 16.23
C SER A 86 -7.19 -9.19 17.45
N THR A 87 -5.92 -8.78 17.44
CA THR A 87 -5.31 -8.00 18.53
C THR A 87 -6.01 -6.65 18.71
N LEU A 88 -6.25 -5.94 17.61
CA LEU A 88 -6.88 -4.62 17.63
C LEU A 88 -8.34 -4.68 18.14
N LEU A 89 -9.11 -5.70 17.77
CA LEU A 89 -10.47 -5.94 18.29
C LEU A 89 -10.48 -6.27 19.79
N ALA A 90 -9.44 -6.95 20.30
CA ALA A 90 -9.31 -7.26 21.72
C ALA A 90 -8.88 -6.03 22.55
N GLU A 91 -8.02 -5.18 22.00
CA GLU A 91 -7.45 -4.02 22.70
C GLU A 91 -8.33 -2.74 22.57
N THR A 92 -9.34 -2.73 21.69
CA THR A 92 -10.24 -1.58 21.47
C THR A 92 -11.59 -1.77 22.20
N PRO A 93 -11.88 -1.00 23.28
CA PRO A 93 -13.12 -1.15 24.04
C PRO A 93 -14.37 -0.87 23.20
N GLY A 94 -15.34 -1.79 23.22
CA GLY A 94 -16.59 -1.65 22.48
C GLY A 94 -16.52 -2.06 21.00
N ALA A 95 -15.33 -2.18 20.41
CA ALA A 95 -15.18 -2.54 19.00
C ALA A 95 -15.89 -3.84 18.62
N LEU A 96 -15.84 -4.89 19.45
CA LEU A 96 -16.55 -6.14 19.19
C LEU A 96 -18.08 -6.00 19.19
N VAL A 97 -18.62 -5.01 19.91
CA VAL A 97 -20.06 -4.69 19.93
C VAL A 97 -20.45 -3.95 18.65
N ASP A 98 -19.67 -2.95 18.27
CA ASP A 98 -19.92 -2.12 17.08
C ASP A 98 -19.64 -2.85 15.76
N VAL A 99 -18.67 -3.78 15.76
CA VAL A 99 -18.33 -4.62 14.60
C VAL A 99 -19.34 -5.75 14.36
N GLY A 100 -20.10 -6.16 15.39
CA GLY A 100 -21.42 -6.77 15.23
C GLY A 100 -21.53 -8.16 14.58
N ARG A 101 -21.57 -9.20 15.42
CA ARG A 101 -22.18 -10.54 15.24
C ARG A 101 -21.62 -11.51 14.15
N PRO A 102 -21.87 -12.82 14.32
CA PRO A 102 -21.48 -13.85 13.35
C PRO A 102 -21.96 -13.63 11.91
N GLY A 103 -21.14 -14.01 10.94
CA GLY A 103 -21.44 -13.95 9.50
C GLY A 103 -21.04 -12.65 8.77
N LEU A 104 -20.46 -11.66 9.47
CA LEU A 104 -20.09 -10.34 8.90
C LEU A 104 -18.56 -10.08 8.97
N ALA A 105 -17.75 -11.06 8.56
CA ALA A 105 -16.31 -10.85 8.36
C ALA A 105 -16.03 -9.75 7.32
N GLU A 106 -16.88 -9.64 6.30
CA GLU A 106 -16.88 -8.53 5.35
C GLU A 106 -17.18 -7.19 6.05
N GLY A 107 -16.30 -6.21 5.82
CA GLY A 107 -16.43 -4.85 6.38
C GLY A 107 -16.08 -4.72 7.86
N ALA A 108 -15.67 -5.77 8.58
CA ALA A 108 -15.24 -5.65 9.98
C ALA A 108 -14.05 -4.68 10.14
N ALA A 109 -13.12 -4.72 9.19
CA ALA A 109 -12.03 -3.76 9.02
C ALA A 109 -12.53 -2.30 8.95
N LEU A 110 -13.58 -2.03 8.17
CA LEU A 110 -14.13 -0.69 7.98
C LEU A 110 -14.87 -0.20 9.23
N ARG A 111 -15.70 -1.05 9.83
CA ARG A 111 -16.39 -0.72 11.11
C ARG A 111 -15.40 -0.41 12.23
N LEU A 112 -14.25 -1.10 12.25
CA LEU A 112 -13.15 -0.84 13.18
C LEU A 112 -12.41 0.47 12.87
N VAL A 113 -12.16 0.78 11.59
CA VAL A 113 -11.63 2.09 11.18
C VAL A 113 -12.58 3.21 11.58
N ASP A 114 -13.87 3.09 11.30
CA ASP A 114 -14.87 4.11 11.63
C ASP A 114 -14.98 4.31 13.15
N HIS A 115 -15.00 3.22 13.93
CA HIS A 115 -14.96 3.30 15.40
C HIS A 115 -13.74 4.11 15.88
N LEU A 116 -12.53 3.76 15.42
CA LEU A 116 -11.28 4.43 15.82
C LEU A 116 -11.17 5.87 15.31
N ALA A 117 -11.70 6.17 14.11
CA ALA A 117 -11.64 7.50 13.49
C ALA A 117 -12.77 8.44 13.93
N SER A 118 -13.88 7.91 14.46
CA SER A 118 -15.04 8.68 14.94
C SER A 118 -14.76 9.49 16.21
N ALA A 119 -13.69 9.17 16.93
CA ALA A 119 -13.33 9.85 18.17
C ALA A 119 -12.96 11.32 17.94
N VAL A 120 -13.79 12.23 18.48
CA VAL A 120 -13.51 13.64 18.82
C VAL A 120 -13.34 14.62 17.63
N SER A 121 -12.68 14.28 16.53
CA SER A 121 -12.21 15.29 15.55
C SER A 121 -13.07 15.46 14.30
N GLY A 122 -14.40 15.56 14.48
CA GLY A 122 -15.33 16.09 13.46
C GLY A 122 -15.37 15.35 12.10
N GLY A 123 -14.93 14.10 12.03
CA GLY A 123 -14.81 13.32 10.79
C GLY A 123 -13.50 13.54 10.01
N LEU A 124 -12.69 14.55 10.35
CA LEU A 124 -11.42 14.84 9.64
C LEU A 124 -10.41 13.69 9.75
N ARG A 125 -10.37 12.97 10.89
CA ARG A 125 -9.56 11.75 11.02
C ARG A 125 -9.96 10.69 10.00
N ARG A 126 -11.27 10.47 9.79
CA ARG A 126 -11.75 9.48 8.81
C ARG A 126 -11.45 9.91 7.38
N ALA A 127 -11.62 11.20 7.07
CA ALA A 127 -11.32 11.79 5.77
C ALA A 127 -9.83 11.72 5.42
N ALA A 128 -8.93 11.82 6.41
CA ALA A 128 -7.48 11.70 6.23
C ALA A 128 -7.01 10.28 5.87
N LEU A 129 -7.74 9.24 6.28
CA LEU A 129 -7.36 7.86 5.98
C LEU A 129 -7.55 7.50 4.50
N ASP A 130 -8.49 8.14 3.80
CA ASP A 130 -8.78 7.88 2.39
C ASP A 130 -7.59 8.23 1.46
N PRO A 131 -6.99 9.43 1.48
CA PRO A 131 -5.80 9.72 0.67
C PRO A 131 -4.57 8.95 1.16
N MET A 132 -4.43 8.68 2.46
CA MET A 132 -3.36 7.80 2.97
C MET A 132 -3.49 6.36 2.45
N ALA A 133 -4.71 5.85 2.26
CA ALA A 133 -4.93 4.53 1.69
C ALA A 133 -4.61 4.49 0.18
N LEU A 134 -4.92 5.57 -0.56
CA LEU A 134 -4.62 5.69 -1.99
C LEU A 134 -3.11 5.70 -2.29
N VAL A 135 -2.32 6.58 -1.67
CA VAL A 135 -0.87 6.71 -1.96
C VAL A 135 0.04 5.99 -0.96
N GLY A 136 -0.54 5.22 -0.05
CA GLY A 136 0.18 4.45 0.97
C GLY A 136 0.76 5.29 2.10
N HIS A 137 1.33 6.47 1.83
CA HIS A 137 1.88 7.34 2.88
C HIS A 137 1.82 8.85 2.53
N LEU A 138 1.66 9.68 3.57
CA LEU A 138 1.66 11.14 3.46
C LEU A 138 2.49 11.75 4.60
N ASN A 139 3.27 12.79 4.28
CA ASN A 139 3.87 13.65 5.31
C ASN A 139 2.89 14.77 5.76
N GLU A 140 3.25 15.51 6.81
CA GLU A 140 2.41 16.59 7.37
C GLU A 140 2.05 17.68 6.34
N HIS A 141 3.00 18.05 5.47
CA HIS A 141 2.79 19.05 4.43
C HIS A 141 1.81 18.58 3.36
N GLU A 142 1.89 17.32 2.95
CA GLU A 142 1.02 16.73 1.92
C GLU A 142 -0.38 16.46 2.45
N LEU A 143 -0.50 15.89 3.64
CA LEU A 143 -1.79 15.69 4.30
C LEU A 143 -2.56 17.02 4.40
N ARG A 144 -1.85 18.08 4.80
CA ARG A 144 -2.39 19.43 4.88
C ARG A 144 -2.81 19.98 3.51
N ALA A 145 -2.01 19.76 2.46
CA ALA A 145 -2.31 20.23 1.11
C ALA A 145 -3.52 19.50 0.48
N VAL A 146 -3.63 18.19 0.68
CA VAL A 146 -4.71 17.35 0.13
C VAL A 146 -6.06 17.64 0.81
N LEU A 147 -6.04 18.00 2.10
CA LEU A 147 -7.24 18.30 2.88
C LEU A 147 -7.56 19.81 3.00
N ASP A 148 -6.83 20.67 2.28
CA ASP A 148 -6.92 22.15 2.33
C ASP A 148 -6.93 22.74 3.76
N LEU A 149 -6.02 22.24 4.60
CA LEU A 149 -5.91 22.64 6.01
C LEU A 149 -4.90 23.77 6.21
N ASP A 150 -5.13 24.61 7.22
CA ASP A 150 -4.12 25.54 7.70
C ASP A 150 -2.97 24.80 8.42
N PRO A 151 -1.79 25.42 8.61
CA PRO A 151 -0.65 24.79 9.27
C PRO A 151 -0.92 24.25 10.69
N SER A 152 -1.79 24.92 11.47
CA SER A 152 -2.09 24.49 12.84
C SER A 152 -3.07 23.32 12.88
N ALA A 153 -4.13 23.36 12.07
CA ALA A 153 -5.08 22.25 11.94
C ALA A 153 -4.42 21.01 11.32
N GLY A 154 -3.62 21.18 10.26
CA GLY A 154 -2.86 20.11 9.63
C GLY A 154 -1.88 19.44 10.59
N ARG A 155 -1.18 20.23 11.43
CA ARG A 155 -0.28 19.70 12.46
C ARG A 155 -1.03 18.91 13.53
N ALA A 156 -2.11 19.47 14.07
CA ALA A 156 -2.91 18.80 15.09
C ALA A 156 -3.46 17.47 14.58
N LEU A 157 -4.02 17.45 13.35
CA LEU A 157 -4.52 16.24 12.72
C LEU A 157 -3.41 15.20 12.49
N PHE A 158 -2.22 15.61 12.05
CA PHE A 158 -1.09 14.70 11.84
C PHE A 158 -0.59 14.07 13.15
N ASP A 159 -0.51 14.85 14.23
CA ASP A 159 -0.14 14.34 15.55
C ASP A 159 -1.23 13.44 16.16
N GLU A 160 -2.52 13.70 15.91
CA GLU A 160 -3.63 12.82 16.27
C GLU A 160 -3.64 11.49 15.49
N LEU A 161 -3.47 11.55 14.17
CA LEU A 161 -3.43 10.37 13.31
C LEU A 161 -2.27 9.43 13.70
N ARG A 162 -1.11 9.99 14.08
CA ARG A 162 0.02 9.22 14.61
C ARG A 162 -0.34 8.40 15.85
N GLY A 163 -1.32 8.84 16.64
CA GLY A 163 -1.80 8.15 17.82
C GLY A 163 -2.80 7.01 17.54
N LEU A 164 -3.27 6.84 16.29
CA LEU A 164 -4.20 5.77 15.95
C LEU A 164 -3.46 4.43 15.79
N PRO A 165 -3.95 3.32 16.38
CA PRO A 165 -3.31 2.00 16.27
C PRO A 165 -3.38 1.40 14.84
N ILE A 166 -4.15 2.04 13.95
CA ILE A 166 -4.28 1.70 12.53
C ILE A 166 -3.35 2.51 11.62
N VAL A 167 -2.53 3.42 12.20
CA VAL A 167 -1.58 4.26 11.49
C VAL A 167 -0.16 3.88 11.90
N GLN A 168 0.75 3.80 10.93
CA GLN A 168 2.17 3.55 11.14
C GLN A 168 2.97 4.81 10.83
N THR A 169 4.05 5.05 11.60
CA THR A 169 5.01 6.11 11.32
C THR A 169 6.20 5.54 10.57
N THR A 170 6.53 6.14 9.43
CA THR A 170 7.67 5.76 8.58
C THR A 170 8.60 6.95 8.36
N ALA A 171 9.77 6.71 7.76
CA ALA A 171 10.66 7.78 7.32
C ALA A 171 10.04 8.70 6.23
N SER A 172 8.97 8.24 5.58
CA SER A 172 8.29 8.96 4.49
C SER A 172 7.01 9.69 4.92
N GLY A 173 6.55 9.48 6.15
CA GLY A 173 5.29 10.04 6.68
C GLY A 173 4.46 9.01 7.45
N LEU A 174 3.16 9.27 7.55
CA LEU A 174 2.17 8.34 8.11
C LEU A 174 1.58 7.47 7.01
N SER A 175 1.39 6.18 7.29
CA SER A 175 0.70 5.22 6.42
C SER A 175 -0.44 4.54 7.17
N VAL A 176 -1.49 4.11 6.46
CA VAL A 176 -2.48 3.20 7.06
C VAL A 176 -1.87 1.79 7.12
N HIS A 177 -2.18 1.02 8.17
CA HIS A 177 -1.75 -0.37 8.28
C HIS A 177 -2.19 -1.18 7.04
N PRO A 178 -1.29 -1.94 6.37
CA PRO A 178 -1.58 -2.61 5.10
C PRO A 178 -2.86 -3.49 5.09
N ALA A 179 -3.17 -4.14 6.20
CA ALA A 179 -4.38 -4.96 6.36
C ALA A 179 -5.72 -4.18 6.21
N LEU A 180 -5.68 -2.85 6.30
CA LEU A 180 -6.84 -1.97 6.19
C LEU A 180 -6.83 -1.15 4.88
N GLN A 181 -5.67 -1.03 4.23
CA GLN A 181 -5.49 -0.19 3.04
C GLN A 181 -6.44 -0.61 1.91
N SER A 182 -6.44 -1.89 1.52
CA SER A 182 -7.29 -2.40 0.44
C SER A 182 -8.78 -2.28 0.74
N ALA A 183 -9.17 -2.46 2.01
CA ALA A 183 -10.55 -2.29 2.44
C ALA A 183 -11.00 -0.82 2.33
N LEU A 184 -10.15 0.13 2.73
CA LEU A 184 -10.43 1.57 2.63
C LEU A 184 -10.51 2.06 1.18
N VAL A 185 -9.62 1.57 0.30
CA VAL A 185 -9.67 1.88 -1.12
C VAL A 185 -10.97 1.34 -1.73
N ALA A 186 -11.33 0.08 -1.45
CA ALA A 186 -12.59 -0.51 -1.93
C ALA A 186 -13.83 0.24 -1.41
N ASP A 187 -13.85 0.61 -0.13
CA ASP A 187 -14.92 1.42 0.47
C ASP A 187 -15.04 2.77 -0.21
N LEU A 188 -13.95 3.54 -0.30
CA LEU A 188 -13.92 4.86 -0.94
C LEU A 188 -14.44 4.81 -2.39
N LEU A 189 -13.98 3.83 -3.17
CA LEU A 189 -14.37 3.64 -4.57
C LEU A 189 -15.86 3.33 -4.76
N VAL A 190 -16.49 2.61 -3.81
CA VAL A 190 -17.92 2.29 -3.84
C VAL A 190 -18.77 3.42 -3.24
N ARG A 191 -18.31 4.01 -2.14
CA ARG A 191 -19.02 5.00 -1.32
C ARG A 191 -19.04 6.39 -1.94
N ASP A 192 -17.92 6.82 -2.51
CA ASP A 192 -17.77 8.16 -3.12
C ASP A 192 -16.77 8.16 -4.30
N PRO A 193 -17.12 7.55 -5.46
CA PRO A 193 -16.29 7.61 -6.65
C PRO A 193 -15.95 9.03 -7.14
N PRO A 194 -16.85 10.04 -7.06
CA PRO A 194 -16.50 11.44 -7.35
C PRO A 194 -15.43 12.02 -6.41
N GLY A 195 -15.56 11.80 -5.10
CA GLY A 195 -14.56 12.22 -4.11
C GLY A 195 -13.23 11.49 -4.27
N ALA A 196 -13.25 10.20 -4.60
CA ALA A 196 -12.06 9.44 -4.96
C ALA A 196 -11.28 10.09 -6.12
N ARG A 197 -11.96 10.46 -7.23
CA ARG A 197 -11.34 11.22 -8.32
C ARG A 197 -10.73 12.54 -7.88
N ALA A 198 -11.42 13.29 -7.02
CA ALA A 198 -10.94 14.58 -6.53
C ALA A 198 -9.67 14.41 -5.67
N LEU A 199 -9.63 13.40 -4.81
CA LEU A 199 -8.44 13.06 -4.01
C LEU A 199 -7.27 12.64 -4.91
N VAL A 200 -7.50 11.74 -5.88
CA VAL A 200 -6.49 11.29 -6.84
C VAL A 200 -5.87 12.49 -7.58
N ALA A 201 -6.69 13.41 -8.10
CA ALA A 201 -6.22 14.62 -8.76
C ALA A 201 -5.44 15.56 -7.81
N ALA A 202 -5.89 15.74 -6.57
CA ALA A 202 -5.22 16.56 -5.55
C ALA A 202 -3.87 15.98 -5.11
N LEU A 203 -3.72 14.64 -5.14
CA LEU A 203 -2.50 13.91 -4.80
C LEU A 203 -1.44 13.96 -5.90
N LEU A 204 -1.85 13.98 -7.17
CA LEU A 204 -0.94 13.84 -8.31
C LEU A 204 -0.06 15.06 -8.55
N GLY A 205 -0.58 16.29 -8.41
CA GLY A 205 0.25 17.51 -8.55
C GLY A 205 1.47 17.55 -7.59
N PRO A 206 1.30 17.26 -6.29
CA PRO A 206 2.42 17.07 -5.35
C PRO A 206 3.41 15.96 -5.74
N ILE A 207 2.91 14.83 -6.28
CA ILE A 207 3.74 13.70 -6.74
C ILE A 207 4.58 14.12 -7.95
N GLU A 208 3.97 14.69 -8.99
CA GLU A 208 4.64 15.21 -10.19
C GLU A 208 5.73 16.24 -9.84
N ALA A 209 5.39 17.19 -8.96
CA ALA A 209 6.34 18.18 -8.47
C ALA A 209 7.54 17.53 -7.75
N ALA A 210 7.30 16.48 -6.95
CA ALA A 210 8.34 15.77 -6.21
C ALA A 210 9.20 14.84 -7.08
N LEU A 211 8.65 14.25 -8.16
CA LEU A 211 9.40 13.46 -9.14
C LEU A 211 10.52 14.26 -9.83
N SER A 212 10.33 15.57 -9.97
CA SER A 212 11.31 16.49 -10.56
C SER A 212 12.55 16.74 -9.69
N TRP A 213 12.58 16.28 -8.42
CA TRP A 213 13.69 16.53 -7.49
C TRP A 213 14.48 15.24 -7.17
N PRO A 214 15.81 15.21 -7.34
CA PRO A 214 16.61 14.02 -7.07
C PRO A 214 16.63 13.65 -5.58
N GLY A 215 16.86 12.36 -5.30
CA GLY A 215 16.99 11.82 -3.95
C GLY A 215 15.65 11.42 -3.31
N GLN A 216 15.57 11.55 -1.99
CA GLN A 216 14.42 11.09 -1.19
C GLN A 216 13.05 11.60 -1.70
N PRO A 217 12.88 12.85 -2.19
CA PRO A 217 11.61 13.30 -2.76
C PRO A 217 11.12 12.43 -3.93
N ARG A 218 11.96 12.15 -4.93
CA ARG A 218 11.61 11.27 -6.08
C ARG A 218 11.34 9.84 -5.64
N THR A 219 12.19 9.23 -4.79
CA THR A 219 11.95 7.85 -4.29
C THR A 219 10.59 7.71 -3.60
N ARG A 220 10.21 8.72 -2.83
CA ARG A 220 8.95 8.78 -2.09
C ARG A 220 7.76 9.00 -3.02
N ALA A 221 7.88 9.92 -3.98
CA ALA A 221 6.87 10.17 -5.00
C ALA A 221 6.62 8.95 -5.91
N LEU A 222 7.67 8.21 -6.29
CA LEU A 222 7.55 6.93 -7.00
C LEU A 222 6.79 5.89 -6.17
N ALA A 223 7.07 5.77 -4.87
CA ALA A 223 6.35 4.86 -3.99
C ALA A 223 4.86 5.26 -3.81
N GLN A 224 4.56 6.56 -3.79
CA GLN A 224 3.19 7.11 -3.77
C GLN A 224 2.46 6.82 -5.09
N LEU A 225 3.12 7.01 -6.23
CA LEU A 225 2.60 6.71 -7.56
C LEU A 225 2.30 5.20 -7.72
N ASN A 226 3.23 4.33 -7.33
CA ASN A 226 3.03 2.88 -7.39
C ASN A 226 1.91 2.41 -6.45
N ALA A 227 1.73 3.03 -5.28
CA ALA A 227 0.59 2.75 -4.42
C ALA A 227 -0.74 3.18 -5.06
N LEU A 228 -0.77 4.34 -5.71
CA LEU A 228 -1.92 4.87 -6.43
C LEU A 228 -2.35 3.98 -7.60
N ILE A 229 -1.38 3.47 -8.37
CA ILE A 229 -1.61 2.52 -9.48
C ILE A 229 -2.07 1.17 -8.95
N ALA A 230 -1.49 0.67 -7.86
CA ALA A 230 -1.96 -0.57 -7.22
C ALA A 230 -3.36 -0.43 -6.59
N ALA A 231 -3.77 0.79 -6.23
CA ALA A 231 -5.12 1.13 -5.80
C ALA A 231 -6.10 1.38 -6.97
N ALA A 232 -5.61 1.41 -8.22
CA ALA A 232 -6.46 1.60 -9.39
C ALA A 232 -7.40 0.38 -9.59
N PRO A 233 -8.71 0.62 -9.82
CA PRO A 233 -9.66 -0.42 -10.15
C PRO A 233 -9.25 -1.21 -11.39
N GLN A 234 -9.38 -2.54 -11.32
CA GLN A 234 -9.25 -3.41 -12.49
C GLN A 234 -10.49 -3.33 -13.42
N ASP A 235 -11.57 -2.69 -12.97
CA ASP A 235 -12.73 -2.36 -13.82
C ASP A 235 -12.40 -1.14 -14.70
N PRO A 236 -12.40 -1.26 -16.04
CA PRO A 236 -12.11 -0.14 -16.95
C PRO A 236 -13.01 1.08 -16.75
N ALA A 237 -14.28 0.89 -16.34
CA ALA A 237 -15.20 2.00 -16.09
C ALA A 237 -14.76 2.87 -14.89
N MET A 238 -13.99 2.29 -13.98
CA MET A 238 -13.43 2.96 -12.81
C MET A 238 -11.93 3.26 -12.97
N ALA A 239 -11.19 2.55 -13.83
CA ALA A 239 -9.80 2.88 -14.18
C ALA A 239 -9.67 4.29 -14.78
N ASN A 240 -10.64 4.72 -15.59
CA ASN A 240 -10.72 6.09 -16.14
C ASN A 240 -10.76 7.19 -15.05
N MET A 241 -11.04 6.85 -13.79
CA MET A 241 -10.95 7.78 -12.64
C MET A 241 -9.51 8.19 -12.32
N PHE A 242 -8.51 7.44 -12.80
CA PHE A 242 -7.08 7.70 -12.64
C PHE A 242 -6.46 8.33 -13.89
N SER A 243 -7.29 8.79 -14.83
CA SER A 243 -6.87 9.58 -16.00
C SER A 243 -6.67 11.06 -15.65
N LEU A 244 -5.49 11.59 -15.93
CA LEU A 244 -5.11 12.99 -15.78
C LEU A 244 -5.11 13.72 -17.12
N GLY A 245 -6.16 14.48 -17.43
CA GLY A 245 -6.14 15.37 -18.60
C GLY A 245 -5.92 14.67 -19.95
N GLY A 246 -6.27 13.39 -20.05
CA GLY A 246 -6.01 12.52 -21.22
C GLY A 246 -4.81 11.59 -21.05
N VAL A 247 -4.05 11.70 -19.96
CA VAL A 247 -2.99 10.77 -19.58
C VAL A 247 -3.55 9.66 -18.69
N GLU A 248 -3.55 8.40 -19.14
CA GLU A 248 -3.98 7.25 -18.37
C GLU A 248 -2.77 6.50 -17.79
N LEU A 249 -2.71 6.41 -16.46
CA LEU A 249 -1.74 5.56 -15.76
C LEU A 249 -2.31 4.14 -15.63
N ARG A 250 -1.62 3.17 -16.22
CA ARG A 250 -2.01 1.76 -16.15
C ARG A 250 -0.81 0.83 -16.04
N GLN A 251 -1.09 -0.41 -15.64
CA GLN A 251 -0.14 -1.49 -15.78
C GLN A 251 0.17 -1.70 -17.28
N GLY A 252 1.46 -1.85 -17.59
CA GLY A 252 1.95 -2.10 -18.92
C GLY A 252 1.70 -3.53 -19.36
N THR A 253 1.53 -3.70 -20.66
CA THR A 253 1.42 -4.98 -21.34
C THR A 253 2.72 -5.29 -22.06
N LEU A 254 2.88 -6.55 -22.51
CA LEU A 254 4.01 -6.93 -23.37
C LEU A 254 4.07 -6.15 -24.71
N ALA A 255 2.97 -5.52 -25.14
CA ALA A 255 2.95 -4.67 -26.33
C ALA A 255 3.55 -3.27 -26.09
N ASP A 256 3.52 -2.78 -24.85
CA ASP A 256 4.01 -1.44 -24.49
C ASP A 256 5.54 -1.40 -24.35
N VAL A 257 6.17 -2.56 -24.12
CA VAL A 257 7.61 -2.72 -23.82
C VAL A 257 8.55 -2.01 -24.81
N PRO A 258 8.36 -2.05 -26.15
CA PRO A 258 9.29 -1.39 -27.07
C PRO A 258 9.27 0.14 -26.90
N ALA A 259 8.09 0.75 -26.87
CA ALA A 259 7.91 2.17 -26.68
C ALA A 259 8.41 2.62 -25.30
N ALA A 260 8.17 1.81 -24.27
CA ALA A 260 8.66 2.07 -22.92
C ALA A 260 10.20 2.10 -22.86
N LEU A 261 10.88 1.13 -23.49
CA LEU A 261 12.35 1.09 -23.54
C LEU A 261 12.95 2.24 -24.36
N ASP A 262 12.28 2.68 -25.42
CA ASP A 262 12.69 3.84 -26.20
C ASP A 262 12.58 5.15 -25.38
N LEU A 263 11.54 5.29 -24.55
CA LEU A 263 11.39 6.40 -23.60
C LEU A 263 12.47 6.39 -22.51
N VAL A 264 12.77 5.23 -21.93
CA VAL A 264 13.85 5.09 -20.93
C VAL A 264 15.21 5.45 -21.55
N GLU A 265 15.51 5.01 -22.78
CA GLU A 265 16.74 5.39 -23.46
C GLU A 265 16.82 6.90 -23.74
N ALA A 266 15.71 7.52 -24.17
CA ALA A 266 15.65 8.94 -24.48
C ALA A 266 15.90 9.84 -23.25
N HIS A 267 15.48 9.42 -22.05
CA HIS A 267 15.57 10.24 -20.83
C HIS A 267 16.73 9.85 -19.90
N GLU A 268 17.03 8.55 -19.77
CA GLU A 268 18.03 8.02 -18.82
C GLU A 268 19.21 7.29 -19.52
N GLY A 269 19.14 7.10 -20.84
CA GLY A 269 20.23 6.59 -21.68
C GLY A 269 20.29 5.07 -21.82
N ALA A 270 21.19 4.59 -22.69
CA ALA A 270 21.29 3.18 -23.07
C ALA A 270 21.54 2.22 -21.89
N VAL A 271 22.28 2.64 -20.86
CA VAL A 271 22.51 1.82 -19.65
C VAL A 271 21.21 1.62 -18.85
N ALA A 272 20.39 2.67 -18.73
CA ALA A 272 19.08 2.56 -18.09
C ALA A 272 18.15 1.67 -18.92
N ARG A 273 18.17 1.79 -20.26
CA ARG A 273 17.45 0.89 -21.18
C ARG A 273 17.82 -0.58 -20.95
N GLU A 274 19.10 -0.91 -20.84
CA GLU A 274 19.54 -2.30 -20.58
C GLU A 274 19.13 -2.80 -19.19
N ILE A 275 19.03 -1.93 -18.18
CA ILE A 275 18.52 -2.29 -16.86
C ILE A 275 17.01 -2.55 -16.95
N ALA A 276 16.24 -1.60 -17.47
CA ALA A 276 14.79 -1.71 -17.65
C ALA A 276 14.39 -2.91 -18.51
N ALA A 277 15.10 -3.18 -19.60
CA ALA A 277 14.83 -4.32 -20.48
C ALA A 277 15.02 -5.66 -19.75
N ARG A 278 16.02 -5.77 -18.86
CA ARG A 278 16.21 -6.97 -18.03
C ARG A 278 15.13 -7.10 -16.95
N TRP A 279 14.64 -6.00 -16.40
CA TRP A 279 13.59 -5.97 -15.38
C TRP A 279 12.23 -6.37 -15.96
N ILE A 280 11.79 -5.70 -17.03
CA ILE A 280 10.53 -5.98 -17.72
C ILE A 280 10.51 -7.41 -18.31
N ALA A 281 11.65 -7.92 -18.78
CA ALA A 281 11.78 -9.31 -19.25
C ALA A 281 11.88 -10.36 -18.11
N ALA A 282 11.98 -9.94 -16.85
CA ALA A 282 11.93 -10.80 -15.67
C ALA A 282 10.53 -10.81 -15.04
N ASP A 283 9.88 -9.65 -14.95
CA ASP A 283 8.47 -9.53 -14.57
C ASP A 283 7.78 -8.40 -15.37
N PRO A 284 6.97 -8.73 -16.39
CA PRO A 284 6.20 -7.74 -17.15
C PRO A 284 5.21 -6.96 -16.28
N ALA A 285 4.79 -7.49 -15.14
CA ALA A 285 3.85 -6.83 -14.23
C ALA A 285 4.45 -5.57 -13.56
N THR A 286 5.79 -5.46 -13.52
CA THR A 286 6.49 -4.28 -12.99
C THR A 286 6.45 -3.07 -13.93
N LEU A 287 6.12 -3.27 -15.21
CA LEU A 287 5.98 -2.17 -16.14
C LEU A 287 4.72 -1.37 -15.78
N THR A 288 4.91 -0.09 -15.47
CA THR A 288 3.84 0.92 -15.51
C THR A 288 4.02 1.73 -16.78
N VAL A 289 2.92 2.17 -17.39
CA VAL A 289 2.97 3.17 -18.46
C VAL A 289 1.95 4.26 -18.19
N SER A 290 2.30 5.48 -18.57
CA SER A 290 1.33 6.54 -18.81
C SER A 290 1.07 6.63 -20.30
N THR A 291 -0.18 6.53 -20.74
CA THR A 291 -0.57 6.64 -22.16
C THR A 291 -1.41 7.88 -22.41
N THR A 292 -1.40 8.41 -23.64
CA THR A 292 -2.29 9.51 -24.05
C THR A 292 -3.08 9.08 -25.27
N GLY A 293 -4.29 8.57 -25.03
CA GLY A 293 -4.93 7.66 -25.98
C GLY A 293 -4.16 6.34 -26.04
N ASP A 294 -3.90 5.85 -27.26
CA ASP A 294 -3.17 4.60 -27.50
C ASP A 294 -1.63 4.75 -27.41
N ASP A 295 -1.10 5.98 -27.42
CA ASP A 295 0.35 6.25 -27.42
C ASP A 295 0.94 6.21 -26.00
N VAL A 296 2.02 5.47 -25.79
CA VAL A 296 2.80 5.51 -24.54
C VAL A 296 3.60 6.81 -24.46
N THR A 297 3.34 7.61 -23.43
CA THR A 297 3.95 8.93 -23.20
C THR A 297 4.88 8.99 -21.99
N GLY A 298 4.92 7.94 -21.16
CA GLY A 298 5.81 7.83 -20.00
C GLY A 298 5.86 6.42 -19.40
N VAL A 299 6.87 6.18 -18.56
CA VAL A 299 7.28 4.90 -17.94
C VAL A 299 7.84 5.19 -16.55
#